data_AF-A0A150F5B9-F1
#
_entry.id   AF-A0A150F5B9-F1
#
_cell.length_a   1.000
_cell.length_b   1.000
_cell.length_c   1.000
_cell.angle_alpha   90.00
_cell.angle_beta   90.00
_cell.angle_gamma   90.00
#
_symmetry.space_group_name_H-M   'P 1'
#
loop_
_entity.id
_entity.type
_entity.pdbx_description
1 polymer ?
#
loop_
_entity_poly.entity_id
_entity_poly.type
_entity_poly.pdbx_seq_one_letter_code
_entity_poly.pdbx_strand_id
1 'polypeptide(L)'
;MTRSATPTAALLNLIVVPTSLLAGCFFPVNIMPKTVQTIAEFLPQHWVLDTVDKLQHGYSPGSLMLNITILAAFAAALLLIAAYRFNANRQTQTFM
;
A
#
# COMPACT_ATOMS: atom_id res chain seq x y z
N MET A 1 0.39 -13.06 -30.74
CA MET A 1 -0.25 -14.11 -29.94
C MET A 1 0.22 -14.03 -28.49
N THR A 2 -0.71 -13.65 -27.61
CA THR A 2 -0.79 -13.88 -26.15
C THR A 2 0.51 -14.09 -25.37
N ARG A 3 1.05 -13.00 -24.78
CA ARG A 3 1.83 -13.09 -23.56
C ARG A 3 0.88 -13.62 -22.48
N SER A 4 1.05 -14.87 -22.08
CA SER A 4 0.24 -15.53 -21.05
C SER A 4 0.28 -14.71 -19.75
N ALA A 5 -0.73 -13.89 -19.51
CA ALA A 5 -0.87 -13.09 -18.28
C ALA A 5 -1.35 -13.94 -17.09
N THR A 6 -1.52 -15.24 -17.28
CA THR A 6 -2.12 -16.17 -16.30
C THR A 6 -1.25 -16.51 -15.08
N PRO A 7 0.09 -16.34 -15.05
CA PRO A 7 0.84 -16.47 -13.79
C PRO A 7 0.66 -15.27 -12.86
N THR A 8 0.33 -14.09 -13.40
CA THR A 8 0.38 -12.82 -12.67
C THR A 8 -0.70 -12.72 -11.59
N ALA A 9 -1.93 -13.16 -11.86
CA ALA A 9 -3.02 -13.07 -10.89
C ALA A 9 -2.81 -13.99 -9.67
N ALA A 10 -2.35 -15.22 -9.91
CA ALA A 10 -2.04 -16.17 -8.83
C ALA A 10 -0.85 -15.71 -7.98
N LEU A 11 0.21 -15.20 -8.62
CA LEU A 11 1.37 -14.62 -7.93
C LEU A 11 1.00 -13.36 -7.12
N LEU A 12 0.15 -12.49 -7.66
CA LEU A 12 -0.35 -11.32 -6.95
C LEU A 12 -1.17 -11.71 -5.73
N ASN A 13 -2.07 -12.70 -5.84
CA ASN A 13 -2.84 -13.20 -4.69
C ASN A 13 -1.93 -13.77 -3.60
N LEU A 14 -0.85 -14.45 -3.97
CA LEU A 14 0.15 -14.99 -3.05
C LEU A 14 0.89 -13.91 -2.24
N ILE A 15 0.91 -12.67 -2.72
CA ILE A 15 1.52 -11.52 -2.02
C ILE A 15 0.44 -10.70 -1.30
N VAL A 16 -0.67 -10.41 -1.98
CA VAL A 16 -1.74 -9.54 -1.47
C VAL A 16 -2.44 -10.15 -0.26
N VAL A 17 -2.69 -11.46 -0.27
CA VAL A 17 -3.35 -12.14 0.86
C VAL A 17 -2.52 -12.04 2.14
N PRO A 18 -1.23 -12.44 2.18
CA PRO A 18 -0.44 -12.31 3.41
C PRO A 18 -0.20 -10.85 3.79
N THR A 19 -0.02 -9.93 2.84
CA THR A 19 0.13 -8.51 3.21
C THR A 19 -1.15 -7.92 3.78
N SER A 20 -2.33 -8.30 3.28
CA SER A 20 -3.63 -7.85 3.80
C SER A 20 -3.89 -8.41 5.20
N LEU A 21 -3.46 -9.65 5.46
CA LEU A 21 -3.49 -10.26 6.78
C LEU A 21 -2.62 -9.47 7.77
N LEU A 22 -1.38 -9.18 7.39
CA LEU A 22 -0.41 -8.47 8.23
C LEU A 22 -0.81 -7.01 8.49
N ALA A 23 -1.43 -6.34 7.53
CA ALA A 23 -1.85 -4.94 7.68
C ALA A 23 -3.11 -4.74 8.54
N GLY A 24 -3.77 -5.82 8.94
CA GLY A 24 -4.97 -5.76 9.76
C GLY A 24 -6.28 -5.68 8.99
N CYS A 25 -6.31 -6.04 7.70
CA CYS A 25 -7.55 -6.05 6.92
C CYS A 25 -8.47 -7.22 7.30
N PHE A 26 -7.90 -8.34 7.74
CA PHE A 26 -8.64 -9.54 8.15
C PHE A 26 -8.92 -9.59 9.65
N PHE A 27 -8.02 -9.02 10.45
CA PHE A 27 -8.09 -9.02 11.91
C PHE A 27 -7.70 -7.65 12.43
N PRO A 28 -8.31 -7.14 13.50
CA PRO A 28 -7.90 -5.87 14.08
C PRO A 28 -6.44 -5.93 14.53
N VAL A 29 -5.68 -4.87 14.26
CA VAL A 29 -4.24 -4.85 14.58
C VAL A 29 -3.97 -5.03 16.09
N ASN A 30 -4.93 -4.65 16.94
CA ASN A 30 -4.76 -4.64 18.39
C ASN A 30 -4.63 -6.04 19.02
N ILE A 31 -5.13 -7.09 18.36
CA ILE A 31 -5.05 -8.49 18.83
C ILE A 31 -3.81 -9.21 18.30
N MET A 32 -3.05 -8.58 17.39
CA MET A 32 -1.86 -9.19 16.79
C MET A 32 -0.65 -9.08 17.73
N PRO A 33 0.32 -10.02 17.68
CA PRO A 33 1.57 -9.89 18.43
C PRO A 33 2.38 -8.67 17.98
N LYS A 34 3.12 -8.05 18.91
CA LYS A 34 3.84 -6.77 18.70
C LYS A 34 4.69 -6.74 17.42
N THR A 35 5.37 -7.83 17.10
CA THR A 35 6.19 -7.93 15.87
C THR A 35 5.36 -7.68 14.60
N VAL A 36 4.14 -8.22 14.55
CA VAL A 36 3.25 -8.05 13.39
C VAL A 36 2.70 -6.64 13.34
N GLN A 37 2.37 -6.03 14.48
CA GLN A 37 1.94 -4.62 14.54
C GLN A 37 3.00 -3.69 13.99
N THR A 38 4.27 -3.88 14.38
CA THR A 38 5.39 -3.10 13.85
C THR A 38 5.52 -3.28 12.33
N ILE A 39 5.34 -4.49 11.81
CA ILE A 39 5.35 -4.72 10.35
C ILE A 39 4.15 -4.02 9.68
N ALA A 40 2.98 -4.02 10.31
CA ALA A 40 1.79 -3.36 9.80
C ALA A 40 2.00 -1.85 9.61
N GLU A 41 2.68 -1.18 10.53
CA GLU A 41 3.01 0.26 10.45
C GLU A 41 3.86 0.61 9.21
N PHE A 42 4.62 -0.34 8.66
CA PHE A 42 5.36 -0.13 7.41
C PHE A 42 4.48 -0.27 6.15
N LEU A 43 3.25 -0.77 6.27
CA LEU A 43 2.36 -1.03 5.15
C LEU A 43 1.36 0.13 4.99
N PRO A 44 1.23 0.74 3.80
CA PRO A 44 0.31 1.87 3.59
C PRO A 44 -1.16 1.51 3.84
N GLN A 45 -1.53 0.25 3.60
CA GLN A 45 -2.86 -0.31 3.87
C GLN A 45 -3.26 -0.24 5.36
N HIS A 46 -2.30 -0.31 6.29
CA HIS A 46 -2.56 -0.18 7.72
C HIS A 46 -3.05 1.23 8.06
N TRP A 47 -2.37 2.26 7.54
CA TRP A 47 -2.73 3.66 7.74
C TRP A 47 -4.11 4.01 7.17
N VAL A 48 -4.53 3.36 6.09
CA VAL A 48 -5.90 3.49 5.56
C VAL A 48 -6.91 2.96 6.56
N LEU A 49 -6.72 1.73 7.06
CA LEU A 49 -7.61 1.09 8.02
C LEU A 49 -7.72 1.89 9.32
N ASP A 50 -6.60 2.36 9.85
CA ASP A 50 -6.55 3.20 11.05
C ASP A 50 -7.28 4.55 10.84
N THR A 51 -7.20 5.13 9.64
CA THR A 51 -7.95 6.36 9.31
C THR A 51 -9.45 6.10 9.28
N VAL A 52 -9.88 4.99 8.67
CA VAL A 52 -11.29 4.60 8.62
C VAL A 52 -11.83 4.32 10.02
N ASP A 53 -11.07 3.61 10.86
CA ASP A 53 -11.43 3.33 12.25
C ASP A 53 -11.58 4.63 13.06
N LYS A 54 -10.60 5.54 12.96
CA LYS A 54 -10.63 6.85 13.63
C LYS A 54 -11.81 7.71 13.17
N LEU A 55 -12.16 7.67 11.89
CA LEU A 55 -13.33 8.35 11.34
C LEU A 55 -14.64 7.80 11.94
N GLN A 56 -14.77 6.48 12.05
CA GLN A 56 -15.97 5.84 12.60
C GLN A 56 -16.17 6.13 14.09
N HIS A 57 -15.09 6.22 14.85
CA HIS A 57 -15.11 6.53 16.29
C HIS A 57 -15.17 8.03 16.60
N GLY A 58 -15.16 8.91 15.58
CA GLY A 58 -15.27 10.36 15.77
C GLY A 58 -14.02 11.00 16.39
N TYR A 59 -12.83 10.44 16.16
CA TYR A 59 -11.59 10.99 16.69
C TYR A 59 -11.29 12.40 16.14
N SER A 60 -10.56 13.18 16.93
CA SER A 60 -10.16 14.54 16.57
C SER A 60 -9.34 14.57 15.27
N PRO A 61 -9.56 15.56 14.38
CA PRO A 61 -8.88 15.67 13.09
C PRO A 61 -7.35 15.66 13.18
N GLY A 62 -6.77 16.09 14.30
CA GLY A 62 -5.32 16.05 14.51
C GLY A 62 -4.73 14.64 14.41
N SER A 63 -5.47 13.62 14.86
CA SER A 63 -5.04 12.21 14.79
C SER A 63 -5.16 11.60 13.39
N LEU A 64 -6.02 12.18 12.53
CA LEU A 64 -6.17 11.79 11.13
C LEU A 64 -5.10 12.44 10.25
N MET A 65 -4.68 13.67 10.57
CA MET A 65 -3.68 14.39 9.77
C MET A 65 -2.38 13.59 9.64
N LEU A 66 -1.92 12.94 10.70
CA LEU A 66 -0.73 12.10 10.68
C LEU A 66 -0.87 10.95 9.65
N ASN A 67 -2.00 10.23 9.68
CA ASN A 67 -2.25 9.14 8.75
C ASN A 67 -2.31 9.64 7.29
N ILE A 68 -2.99 10.77 7.06
CA ILE A 68 -3.12 11.37 5.72
C ILE A 68 -1.75 11.82 5.21
N THR A 69 -0.90 12.41 6.05
CA THR A 69 0.46 12.82 5.66
C THR A 69 1.31 11.61 5.27
N ILE A 70 1.23 10.52 6.01
CA ILE A 70 1.97 9.28 5.67
C ILE A 70 1.46 8.72 4.35
N LEU A 71 0.15 8.66 4.15
CA LEU A 71 -0.45 8.20 2.90
C LEU A 71 -0.03 9.07 1.70
N ALA A 72 0.01 10.39 1.89
CA ALA A 72 0.46 11.33 0.88
C ALA A 72 1.95 11.13 0.55
N ALA A 73 2.79 10.84 1.54
CA ALA A 73 4.20 10.52 1.32
C ALA A 73 4.37 9.23 0.50
N PHE A 74 3.61 8.18 0.79
CA PHE A 74 3.59 6.95 -0.02
C PHE A 74 3.12 7.23 -1.46
N ALA A 75 2.05 8.01 -1.63
CA ALA A 75 1.54 8.38 -2.95
C ALA A 75 2.59 9.16 -3.75
N ALA A 76 3.26 10.15 -3.13
CA ALA A 76 4.34 10.91 -3.76
C ALA A 76 5.52 10.03 -4.14
N ALA A 77 5.95 9.12 -3.25
CA ALA A 77 7.04 8.19 -3.53
C ALA A 77 6.72 7.26 -4.71
N LEU A 78 5.52 6.68 -4.74
CA LEU A 78 5.08 5.82 -5.83
C LEU A 78 4.96 6.60 -7.16
N LEU A 79 4.46 7.83 -7.11
CA LEU A 79 4.40 8.72 -8.28
C LEU A 79 5.79 9.06 -8.81
N LEU A 80 6.76 9.37 -7.94
CA LEU A 80 8.13 9.65 -8.34
C LEU A 80 8.79 8.43 -8.98
N ILE A 81 8.61 7.25 -8.39
CA ILE A 81 9.11 5.98 -8.96
C ILE A 81 8.47 5.72 -10.31
N ALA A 82 7.16 5.91 -10.43
CA ALA A 82 6.42 5.72 -11.68
C ALA A 82 6.88 6.72 -12.76
N ALA A 83 7.04 8.00 -12.42
CA ALA A 83 7.50 9.04 -13.32
C ALA A 83 8.94 8.78 -13.79
N TYR A 84 9.83 8.38 -12.89
CA TYR A 84 11.21 8.01 -13.22
C TYR A 84 11.27 6.81 -14.17
N ARG A 85 10.53 5.74 -13.86
CA ARG A 85 10.43 4.55 -14.73
C ARG A 85 9.81 4.88 -16.08
N PHE A 86 8.77 5.70 -16.12
CA PHE A 86 8.10 6.11 -17.35
C PHE A 86 9.03 6.94 -18.24
N ASN A 87 9.80 7.85 -17.64
CA ASN A 87 10.80 8.64 -18.36
C ASN A 87 11.95 7.77 -18.90
N ALA A 88 12.44 6.81 -18.11
CA ALA A 88 13.47 5.86 -18.54
C ALA A 88 12.99 4.97 -19.71
N ASN A 89 11.72 4.55 -19.70
CA ASN A 89 11.14 3.73 -20.76
C ASN A 89 10.85 4.51 -22.06
N ARG A 90 10.80 5.86 -22.04
CA ARG A 90 10.57 6.67 -23.24
C ARG A 90 11.77 6.75 -24.17
N GLN A 91 13.00 6.58 -23.67
CA GLN A 91 14.23 6.72 -24.46
C GLN A 91 14.53 5.53 -25.39
N THR A 92 13.90 4.37 -25.17
CA THR A 92 14.11 3.18 -26.01
C THR A 92 13.14 3.06 -27.19
N GLN A 93 12.18 3.99 -27.34
CA GLN A 93 11.16 3.96 -28.39
C GLN A 93 11.39 5.01 -29.51
N THR A 94 12.39 5.89 -29.38
CA THR A 94 12.69 6.96 -30.35
C THR A 94 13.73 6.60 -31.42
N PHE A 95 14.16 5.33 -31.50
CA PHE A 95 15.13 4.87 -32.49
C PHE A 95 14.63 3.70 -33.37
N MET A 96 13.32 3.61 -33.61
CA MET A 96 12.74 2.74 -34.63
C MET A 96 12.01 3.56 -35.68
#